data_AF-A0A949XB99-F1
#
_entry.id   AF-A0A949XB99-F1
#
_cell.length_a   1.000
_cell.length_b   1.000
_cell.length_c   1.000
_cell.angle_alpha   90.00
_cell.angle_beta   90.00
_cell.angle_gamma   90.00
#
_symmetry.space_group_name_H-M   'P 1'
#
loop_
_entity.id
_entity.type
_entity.pdbx_description
1 polymer ?
#
loop_
_entity_poly.entity_id
_entity_poly.type
_entity_poly.pdbx_seq_one_letter_code
_entity_poly.pdbx_strand_id
1 'polypeptide(L)'
;MRRLLMLLALAAILTGRLVTPAPAASRHNAFPLDPNSVLLPPPSADGRVRVTVALDVLNLSDISEVTEQFQLTGYLLAQWRDPRLNYQPT
;
A
#
# COMPACT_ATOMS: atom_id res chain seq x y z
N MET A 1 -56.41 -1.86 20.34
CA MET A 1 -55.37 -2.79 20.85
C MET A 1 -54.74 -3.68 19.78
N ARG A 2 -55.48 -4.18 18.78
CA ARG A 2 -54.95 -5.05 17.69
C ARG A 2 -53.94 -4.36 16.74
N ARG A 3 -54.08 -3.05 16.52
CA ARG A 3 -53.13 -2.24 15.71
C ARG A 3 -51.80 -1.96 16.42
N LEU A 4 -51.79 -1.96 17.76
CA LEU A 4 -50.59 -1.73 18.57
C LEU A 4 -49.70 -2.99 18.62
N LEU A 5 -50.32 -4.19 18.65
CA LEU A 5 -49.59 -5.46 18.55
C LEU A 5 -48.95 -5.68 17.16
N MET A 6 -49.58 -5.21 16.08
CA MET A 6 -49.00 -5.33 14.73
C MET A 6 -47.77 -4.43 14.53
N LEU A 7 -47.75 -3.24 15.14
CA LEU A 7 -46.59 -2.33 15.06
C LEU A 7 -45.39 -2.86 15.86
N LEU A 8 -45.62 -3.57 16.97
CA LEU A 8 -44.54 -4.18 17.73
C LEU A 8 -43.89 -5.36 17.00
N ALA A 9 -44.69 -6.15 16.27
CA ALA A 9 -44.17 -7.27 15.47
C ALA A 9 -43.34 -6.80 14.26
N LEU A 10 -43.67 -5.63 13.68
CA LEU A 10 -42.92 -5.07 12.55
C LEU A 10 -41.58 -4.44 12.99
N ALA A 11 -41.50 -3.92 14.22
CA ALA A 11 -40.27 -3.36 14.77
C ALA A 11 -39.22 -4.44 15.13
N ALA A 12 -39.66 -5.65 15.50
CA ALA A 12 -38.76 -6.78 15.82
C ALA A 12 -38.09 -7.39 14.58
N ILE A 13 -38.64 -7.16 13.38
CA ILE A 13 -38.09 -7.69 12.12
C ILE A 13 -37.01 -6.74 11.56
N LEU A 14 -37.01 -5.46 11.95
CA LEU A 14 -36.03 -4.48 11.44
C LEU A 14 -34.66 -4.48 12.16
N THR A 15 -34.54 -5.06 13.35
CA THR A 15 -33.29 -5.03 14.14
C THR A 15 -32.46 -6.31 14.06
N GLY A 16 -32.94 -7.35 13.40
CA GLY A 16 -32.22 -8.61 13.19
C GLY A 16 -31.17 -8.55 12.08
N ARG A 17 -30.20 -7.62 12.14
CA ARG A 17 -29.00 -7.75 11.32
C ARG A 17 -28.07 -8.75 11.99
N LEU A 18 -28.16 -10.00 11.55
CA LEU A 18 -27.12 -11.00 11.74
C LEU A 18 -25.79 -10.40 11.27
N VAL A 19 -24.92 -10.06 12.22
CA VAL A 19 -23.52 -9.75 11.93
C VAL A 19 -22.88 -11.08 11.55
N THR A 20 -22.91 -11.42 10.26
CA THR A 20 -22.03 -12.46 9.74
C THR A 20 -20.60 -11.97 9.91
N PRO A 21 -19.76 -12.62 10.73
CA PRO A 21 -18.33 -12.30 10.72
C PRO A 21 -17.85 -12.46 9.28
N ALA A 22 -17.22 -11.42 8.73
CA ALA A 22 -16.57 -11.51 7.45
C ALA A 22 -15.61 -12.72 7.50
N PRO A 23 -15.59 -13.59 6.47
CA PRO A 23 -14.62 -14.67 6.45
C PRO A 23 -13.24 -14.04 6.63
N ALA A 24 -12.50 -14.51 7.63
CA ALA A 24 -11.13 -14.08 7.83
C ALA A 24 -10.41 -14.36 6.51
N ALA A 25 -10.04 -13.30 5.78
CA ALA A 25 -9.27 -13.42 4.57
C ALA A 25 -8.06 -14.30 4.92
N SER A 26 -7.99 -15.50 4.34
CA SER A 26 -6.82 -16.35 4.49
C SER A 26 -5.63 -15.48 4.10
N ARG A 27 -4.63 -15.36 4.98
CA ARG A 27 -3.35 -14.75 4.63
C ARG A 27 -2.73 -15.63 3.55
N HIS A 28 -3.12 -15.39 2.31
CA HIS A 28 -2.49 -15.98 1.15
C HIS A 28 -1.03 -15.57 1.23
N ASN A 29 -0.09 -16.50 0.99
CA ASN A 29 1.34 -16.21 0.98
C ASN A 29 1.55 -14.95 0.13
N ALA A 30 1.89 -13.84 0.79
CA ALA A 30 1.63 -12.51 0.25
C ALA A 30 2.43 -12.20 -1.03
N PHE A 31 3.42 -13.04 -1.38
CA PHE A 31 4.29 -12.86 -2.53
C PHE A 31 4.84 -14.20 -3.03
N PRO A 32 4.16 -14.91 -3.96
CA PRO A 32 4.78 -16.01 -4.71
C PRO A 32 5.67 -15.42 -5.82
N LEU A 33 6.72 -14.69 -5.44
CA LEU A 33 7.70 -14.18 -6.40
C LEU A 33 8.76 -15.25 -6.62
N ASP A 34 9.06 -15.56 -7.88
CA ASP A 34 10.24 -16.36 -8.24
C ASP A 34 11.49 -15.60 -7.78
N PRO A 35 12.32 -16.17 -6.88
CA PRO A 35 13.52 -15.50 -6.35
C PRO A 35 14.47 -15.03 -7.46
N ASN A 36 14.55 -15.76 -8.57
CA ASN A 36 15.44 -15.41 -9.68
C ASN A 36 14.94 -14.18 -10.44
N SER A 37 13.62 -13.96 -10.47
CA SER A 37 13.01 -12.82 -11.14
C SER A 37 13.33 -11.49 -10.45
N VAL A 38 13.61 -11.50 -9.14
CA VAL A 38 13.94 -10.29 -8.36
C VAL A 38 15.25 -9.64 -8.81
N LEU A 39 16.19 -10.44 -9.34
CA LEU A 39 17.46 -9.94 -9.85
C LEU A 39 17.33 -9.28 -11.24
N LEU A 40 16.19 -9.46 -11.90
CA LEU A 40 15.92 -8.88 -13.21
C LEU A 40 15.23 -7.51 -13.06
N PRO A 41 15.58 -6.54 -13.92
CA PRO A 41 14.88 -5.26 -13.94
C PRO A 41 13.38 -5.49 -14.22
N PRO A 42 12.50 -4.63 -13.67
CA PRO A 42 11.08 -4.67 -13.97
C PRO A 42 10.80 -4.74 -15.47
N PRO A 43 9.84 -5.57 -15.93
CA PRO A 43 9.45 -5.60 -17.33
C PRO A 43 8.83 -4.24 -17.70
N SER A 44 9.36 -3.60 -18.74
CA SER A 44 8.78 -2.39 -19.35
C SER A 44 8.59 -2.60 -20.85
N ALA A 45 7.63 -1.88 -21.44
CA ALA A 45 7.30 -2.01 -22.86
C ALA A 45 8.45 -1.57 -23.81
N ASP A 46 9.32 -0.68 -23.35
CA ASP A 46 10.45 -0.12 -24.09
C ASP A 46 11.81 -0.64 -23.60
N GLY A 47 11.82 -1.59 -22.66
CA GLY A 47 13.03 -2.11 -22.01
C GLY A 47 13.70 -1.14 -21.03
N ARG A 48 13.14 0.04 -20.78
CA ARG A 48 13.64 1.04 -19.83
C ARG A 48 12.70 1.22 -18.65
N VAL A 49 13.24 1.17 -17.44
CA VAL A 49 12.48 1.48 -16.23
C VAL A 49 12.59 2.98 -15.95
N ARG A 50 11.45 3.68 -15.99
CA ARG A 50 11.38 5.07 -15.54
C ARG A 50 11.41 5.12 -14.01
N VAL A 51 12.44 5.75 -13.47
CA VAL A 51 12.61 5.98 -12.03
C VAL A 51 12.48 7.48 -11.76
N THR A 52 11.64 7.85 -10.80
CA THR A 52 11.56 9.20 -10.26
C THR A 52 12.32 9.23 -8.95
N VAL A 53 13.26 10.17 -8.80
CA VAL A 53 14.08 10.34 -7.59
C VAL A 53 13.78 11.68 -6.97
N ALA A 54 13.64 11.70 -5.64
CA ALA A 54 13.48 12.92 -4.86
C ALA A 54 14.48 12.92 -3.70
N LEU A 55 15.09 14.07 -3.43
CA LEU A 55 15.92 14.30 -2.25
C LEU A 55 15.24 15.37 -1.40
N ASP A 56 14.80 14.99 -0.22
CA ASP A 56 14.28 15.91 0.79
C ASP A 56 15.41 16.24 1.78
N VAL A 57 15.88 17.48 1.74
CA VAL A 57 17.04 17.92 2.53
C VAL A 57 16.56 18.40 3.90
N LEU A 58 17.00 17.71 4.95
CA LEU A 58 16.66 18.07 6.32
C LEU A 58 17.67 19.06 6.91
N ASN A 59 18.96 18.87 6.61
CA ASN A 59 20.02 19.72 7.14
C ASN A 59 21.24 19.75 6.20
N LEU A 60 21.91 20.89 6.16
CA LEU A 60 23.24 21.08 5.56
C LEU A 60 24.20 21.40 6.71
N SER A 61 24.93 20.38 7.17
CA SER A 61 25.62 20.42 8.46
C SER A 61 27.03 20.98 8.40
N ASP A 62 27.68 20.94 7.25
CA ASP A 62 29.04 21.43 7.08
C ASP A 62 29.33 21.80 5.63
N ILE A 63 30.17 22.82 5.44
CA ILE A 63 30.72 23.24 4.15
C ILE A 63 32.19 23.59 4.38
N SER A 64 33.09 22.83 3.77
CA SER A 64 34.53 23.05 3.80
C SER A 64 35.00 23.51 2.43
N GLU A 65 35.39 24.78 2.33
CA GLU A 65 35.94 25.36 1.11
C GLU A 65 37.34 24.80 0.80
N VAL A 66 38.14 24.51 1.83
CA VAL A 66 39.51 23.98 1.67
C VAL A 66 39.50 22.61 1.00
N THR A 67 38.48 21.79 1.27
CA THR A 67 38.33 20.45 0.67
C THR A 67 37.25 20.38 -0.39
N GLU A 68 36.59 21.50 -0.71
CA GLU A 68 35.47 21.60 -1.65
C GLU A 68 34.36 20.57 -1.39
N GLN A 69 33.98 20.38 -0.13
CA GLN A 69 32.99 19.38 0.28
C GLN A 69 31.91 20.01 1.14
N PHE A 70 30.72 19.41 1.09
CA PHE A 70 29.63 19.71 2.02
C PHE A 70 29.00 18.42 2.52
N GLN A 71 28.41 18.49 3.70
CA GLN A 71 27.69 17.37 4.31
C GLN A 71 26.22 17.73 4.42
N LEU A 72 25.35 16.85 3.93
CA LEU A 72 23.90 17.00 3.99
C LEU A 72 23.29 15.76 4.66
N THR A 73 22.19 15.98 5.38
CA THR A 73 21.32 14.91 5.89
C THR A 73 19.94 15.07 5.27
N GLY A 74 19.37 13.99 4.77
CA GLY A 74 18.10 14.03 4.05
C GLY A 74 17.51 12.65 3.79
N TYR A 75 16.31 12.64 3.23
CA TYR A 75 15.66 11.43 2.72
C TYR A 75 15.83 11.35 1.20
N LEU A 76 16.43 10.25 0.72
CA LEU A 76 16.48 9.92 -0.69
C LEU A 76 15.34 8.93 -1.01
N LEU A 77 14.37 9.37 -1.78
CA LEU A 77 13.23 8.58 -2.21
C LEU A 77 13.38 8.19 -3.69
N ALA A 78 13.01 6.96 -4.01
CA ALA A 78 12.93 6.47 -5.38
C ALA A 78 11.57 5.82 -5.62
N GLN A 79 10.95 6.14 -6.75
CA GLN A 79 9.69 5.57 -7.18
C GLN A 79 9.81 5.04 -8.60
N TRP A 80 9.38 3.79 -8.79
CA TRP A 80 9.24 3.16 -10.10
C TRP A 80 8.00 2.26 -10.11
N ARG A 81 7.60 1.82 -11.30
CA ARG A 81 6.49 0.86 -11.47
C ARG A 81 7.06 -0.51 -11.81
N ASP A 82 6.74 -1.51 -10.99
CA ASP A 82 6.98 -2.92 -11.31
C ASP A 82 5.63 -3.65 -11.47
N PRO A 83 5.24 -4.05 -12.69
CA PRO A 83 3.98 -4.74 -12.94
C PRO A 83 3.83 -6.07 -12.17
N ARG A 84 4.95 -6.70 -11.78
CA ARG A 84 4.96 -7.98 -11.05
C ARG A 84 4.47 -7.84 -9.61
N LEU A 85 4.49 -6.62 -9.07
CA LEU A 85 4.04 -6.31 -7.71
C LEU A 85 2.54 -5.93 -7.66
N ASN A 86 1.79 -6.10 -8.75
CA ASN A 86 0.37 -5.79 -8.77
C ASN A 86 -0.42 -6.80 -7.93
N TYR A 87 -1.03 -6.33 -6.84
CA TYR A 87 -1.84 -7.16 -5.95
C TYR A 87 -3.26 -7.37 -6.50
N GLN A 88 -3.72 -8.62 -6.53
CA GLN A 88 -5.10 -8.98 -6.85
C GLN A 88 -5.74 -9.62 -5.61
N PRO A 89 -6.68 -8.93 -4.92
CA PRO A 89 -7.47 -9.56 -3.87
C PRO A 89 -8.43 -10.57 -4.51
N THR A 90 -8.31 -11.84 -4.11
CA THR A 90 -9.28 -12.91 -4.38
C THR A 90 -10.46 -12.86 -3.43
#